data_AF-A0AAN4LC38-F1
#
_entry.id   AF-A0AAN4LC38-F1
#
_cell.length_a   1.000
_cell.length_b   1.000
_cell.length_c   1.000
_cell.angle_alpha   90.00
_cell.angle_beta   90.00
_cell.angle_gamma   90.00
#
_symmetry.space_group_name_H-M   'P 1'
#
loop_
_entity.id
_entity.type
_entity.pdbx_description
1 polymer ?
#
loop_
_entity_poly.entity_id
_entity_poly.type
_entity_poly.pdbx_seq_one_letter_code
_entity_poly.pdbx_strand_id
1 'polypeptide(L)'
;NQKNTYMFDIEKCKVCPMKDGCYKEGAKSKTYSVTIKSTEHKEHEAFQSSDSFKEKSKERYKIEAKNSELKHRHGYDVASSSGLVGMQMQGAMPYLLLISSESLHSWKTQSKRIERKGYIPFQCERNIAFLI
;
A
#
# COMPACT_ATOMS: atom_id res chain seq x y z
N ASN A 1 12.86 -0.84 -21.98
CA ASN A 1 13.54 0.30 -21.31
C ASN A 1 14.76 0.67 -22.15
N GLN A 2 14.71 1.81 -22.86
CA GLN A 2 15.75 2.20 -23.81
C GLN A 2 17.00 2.68 -23.05
N LYS A 3 18.17 2.16 -23.41
CA LYS A 3 19.46 2.48 -22.76
C LYS A 3 20.40 3.03 -23.81
N ASN A 4 20.89 4.25 -23.60
CA ASN A 4 21.97 4.81 -24.40
C ASN A 4 23.29 4.37 -23.79
N THR A 5 24.12 3.74 -24.61
CA THR A 5 25.42 3.20 -24.19
C THR A 5 26.52 4.01 -24.87
N TYR A 6 27.30 4.73 -24.09
CA TYR A 6 28.39 5.58 -24.56
C TYR A 6 29.72 4.88 -24.29
N MET A 7 30.52 4.71 -25.34
CA MET A 7 31.87 4.16 -25.22
C MET A 7 32.88 5.30 -25.19
N PHE A 8 33.79 5.27 -24.21
CA PHE A 8 34.82 6.27 -24.03
C PHE A 8 36.16 5.75 -24.53
N ASP A 9 36.90 6.64 -25.20
CA ASP A 9 38.25 6.39 -25.65
C ASP A 9 39.23 6.40 -24.47
N ILE A 10 39.99 5.31 -24.35
CA ILE A 10 40.87 5.05 -23.21
C ILE A 10 42.12 5.92 -23.28
N GLU A 11 42.63 6.19 -24.48
CA GLU A 11 43.82 7.04 -24.64
C GLU A 11 43.55 8.45 -24.12
N LYS A 12 42.33 8.95 -24.32
CA LYS A 12 41.87 10.22 -23.75
C LYS A 12 41.64 10.15 -22.24
N CYS A 13 41.21 9.00 -21.72
CA CYS A 13 40.99 8.79 -20.29
C CYS A 13 42.29 8.71 -19.49
N LYS A 14 43.38 8.19 -20.06
CA LYS A 14 44.70 8.08 -19.41
C LYS A 14 45.34 9.44 -19.10
N VAL A 15 45.13 10.42 -19.97
CA VAL A 15 45.69 11.79 -19.85
C VAL A 15 44.72 12.74 -19.11
N CYS A 16 43.54 12.25 -18.72
CA CYS A 16 42.50 13.07 -18.12
C CYS A 16 42.89 13.53 -16.70
N PRO A 17 42.70 14.82 -16.35
CA PRO A 17 42.94 15.32 -14.99
C PRO A 17 42.07 14.64 -13.92
N MET A 18 40.90 14.12 -14.31
CA MET A 18 39.95 13.41 -13.43
C MET A 18 40.13 11.89 -13.45
N LYS A 19 41.34 11.39 -13.79
CA LYS A 19 41.60 9.95 -13.85
C LYS A 19 41.40 9.24 -12.52
N ASP A 20 41.73 9.90 -11.40
CA ASP A 20 41.67 9.34 -10.05
C ASP A 20 40.20 9.18 -9.61
N GLY A 21 39.64 8.00 -9.89
CA GLY A 21 38.26 7.62 -9.59
C GLY A 21 37.39 7.36 -10.83
N CYS A 22 37.76 7.90 -11.99
CA CYS A 22 36.98 7.74 -13.22
C CYS A 22 37.51 6.62 -14.13
N TYR A 23 38.81 6.32 -14.09
CA TYR A 23 39.45 5.28 -14.90
C TYR A 23 40.20 4.31 -13.98
N LYS A 24 39.98 3.00 -14.15
CA LYS A 24 40.79 1.98 -13.48
C LYS A 24 42.01 1.68 -14.34
N GLU A 25 43.21 1.79 -13.77
CA GLU A 25 44.45 1.51 -14.50
C GLU A 25 44.44 0.08 -15.05
N GLY A 26 44.68 -0.06 -16.36
CA GLY A 26 44.65 -1.35 -17.07
C GLY A 26 43.29 -1.74 -17.68
N ALA A 27 42.24 -0.93 -17.54
CA ALA A 27 40.95 -1.22 -18.17
C ALA A 27 41.01 -1.08 -19.71
N LYS A 28 40.53 -2.12 -20.41
CA LYS A 28 40.52 -2.26 -21.90
C LYS A 28 39.31 -1.62 -22.59
N SER A 29 38.29 -1.21 -21.84
CA SER A 29 37.14 -0.48 -22.35
C SER A 29 36.47 0.27 -21.20
N LYS A 30 35.85 1.40 -21.54
CA LYS A 30 35.02 2.15 -20.61
C LYS A 30 33.71 2.49 -21.28
N THR A 31 32.63 2.05 -20.66
CA THR A 31 31.29 2.23 -21.19
C THR A 31 30.38 2.77 -20.10
N TYR A 32 29.61 3.81 -20.42
CA TYR A 32 28.61 4.39 -19.54
C TYR A 32 27.23 4.20 -20.15
N SER A 33 26.33 3.54 -19.44
CA SER A 33 24.95 3.35 -19.89
C SER A 33 24.01 4.29 -19.13
N VAL A 34 23.38 5.21 -19.85
CA VAL A 34 22.29 6.04 -19.31
C VAL A 34 20.97 5.39 -19.70
N THR A 35 20.16 5.06 -18.69
CA THR A 35 18.79 4.59 -18.92
C THR A 35 17.90 5.80 -19.14
N ILE A 36 17.26 5.89 -20.30
CA ILE A 36 16.27 6.95 -20.57
C ILE A 36 14.99 6.54 -19.85
N LYS A 37 14.61 7.30 -18.83
CA LYS A 37 13.30 7.14 -18.18
C LYS A 37 12.19 7.43 -19.20
N SER A 38 11.21 6.53 -19.32
CA SER A 38 9.99 6.76 -20.12
C SER A 38 9.21 7.97 -19.61
N THR A 39 8.29 8.49 -20.42
CA THR A 39 7.35 9.54 -20.04
C THR A 39 6.53 9.13 -18.82
N GLU A 40 6.03 7.89 -18.80
CA GLU A 40 5.28 7.31 -17.68
C GLU A 40 6.07 7.34 -16.36
N HIS A 41 7.38 7.07 -16.40
CA HIS A 41 8.22 7.14 -15.20
C HIS A 41 8.36 8.57 -14.67
N LYS A 42 8.41 9.59 -15.54
CA LYS A 42 8.44 11.00 -15.14
C LYS A 42 7.09 11.43 -14.56
N GLU A 43 5.99 10.98 -15.17
CA GLU A 43 4.64 11.24 -14.67
C GLU A 43 4.39 10.59 -13.31
N HIS A 44 4.86 9.35 -13.11
CA HIS A 44 4.83 8.69 -11.80
C HIS A 44 5.65 9.44 -10.74
N GLU A 45 6.83 9.96 -11.10
CA GLU A 45 7.68 10.74 -10.19
C GLU A 45 7.02 12.08 -9.80
N ALA A 46 6.38 12.75 -10.76
CA ALA A 46 5.55 13.93 -10.52
C ALA A 46 4.32 13.62 -9.65
N PHE A 47 3.64 12.49 -9.89
CA PHE A 47 2.49 12.09 -9.09
C PHE A 47 2.87 11.73 -7.65
N GLN A 48 3.96 10.99 -7.46
CA GLN A 48 4.45 10.63 -6.12
C GLN A 48 4.94 11.85 -5.32
N SER A 49 5.43 12.89 -6.00
CA SER A 49 5.83 14.14 -5.34
C SER A 49 4.66 15.06 -5.00
N SER A 50 3.46 14.81 -5.53
CA SER A 50 2.25 15.58 -5.20
C SER A 50 1.85 15.45 -3.73
N ASP A 51 1.29 16.53 -3.16
CA ASP A 51 0.94 16.57 -1.74
C ASP A 51 -0.23 15.65 -1.41
N SER A 52 -1.19 15.49 -2.32
CA SER A 52 -2.32 14.57 -2.16
C SER A 52 -1.87 13.11 -2.05
N PHE A 53 -0.83 12.71 -2.79
CA PHE A 53 -0.24 11.38 -2.66
C PHE A 53 0.51 11.22 -1.34
N LYS A 54 1.28 12.23 -0.92
CA LYS A 54 1.99 12.21 0.37
C LYS A 54 1.03 12.12 1.56
N GLU A 55 -0.08 12.83 1.51
CA GLU A 55 -1.10 12.77 2.56
C GLU A 55 -1.75 11.39 2.64
N LYS A 56 -2.22 10.84 1.51
CA LYS A 56 -2.74 9.45 1.45
C LYS A 56 -1.70 8.42 1.89
N SER A 57 -0.43 8.64 1.55
CA SER A 57 0.69 7.79 1.97
C SER A 57 0.85 7.76 3.50
N LYS A 58 0.61 8.88 4.19
CA LYS A 58 0.62 8.93 5.65
C LYS A 58 -0.53 8.14 6.26
N GLU A 59 -1.66 7.98 5.58
CA GLU A 59 -2.80 7.22 6.11
C GLU A 59 -2.66 5.70 5.95
N ARG A 60 -1.65 5.23 5.22
CA ARG A 60 -1.42 3.80 4.93
C ARG A 60 -1.36 2.93 6.19
N TYR A 61 -0.82 3.44 7.31
CA TYR A 61 -0.75 2.66 8.56
C TYR A 61 -2.13 2.21 9.05
N LYS A 62 -3.19 3.00 8.78
CA LYS A 62 -4.57 2.64 9.14
C LYS A 62 -5.02 1.39 8.39
N ILE A 63 -4.69 1.32 7.10
CA ILE A 63 -5.02 0.20 6.21
C ILE A 63 -4.17 -1.03 6.57
N GLU A 64 -2.88 -0.85 6.85
CA GLU A 64 -1.99 -1.94 7.23
C GLU A 64 -2.42 -2.60 8.55
N ALA A 65 -2.81 -1.79 9.54
CA ALA A 65 -3.37 -2.30 10.79
C ALA A 65 -4.64 -3.14 10.54
N LYS A 66 -5.52 -2.67 9.65
CA LYS A 66 -6.75 -3.39 9.29
C LYS A 66 -6.49 -4.67 8.50
N ASN A 67 -5.52 -4.65 7.58
CA ASN A 67 -5.10 -5.85 6.86
C ASN A 67 -4.45 -6.89 7.79
N SER A 68 -3.69 -6.45 8.79
CA SER A 68 -3.13 -7.34 9.81
C SER A 68 -4.23 -7.97 10.68
N GLU A 69 -5.22 -7.18 11.09
CA GLU A 69 -6.42 -7.68 11.77
C GLU A 69 -7.18 -8.71 10.91
N LEU A 70 -7.39 -8.41 9.62
CA LEU A 70 -8.06 -9.31 8.68
C LEU A 70 -7.33 -10.66 8.53
N LYS A 71 -6.01 -10.61 8.38
CA LYS A 71 -5.18 -11.81 8.24
C LYS A 71 -5.18 -12.67 9.50
N HIS A 72 -4.90 -12.07 10.65
CA HIS A 72 -4.64 -12.83 11.88
C HIS A 72 -5.90 -13.11 12.71
N ARG A 73 -6.81 -12.14 12.85
CA ARG A 73 -8.04 -12.34 13.65
C ARG A 73 -9.14 -13.04 12.88
N HIS A 74 -9.27 -12.71 11.59
CA HIS A 74 -10.34 -13.24 10.75
C HIS A 74 -9.87 -14.39 9.83
N GLY A 75 -8.63 -14.87 10.01
CA GLY A 75 -8.13 -16.07 9.36
C GLY A 75 -7.92 -15.96 7.85
N TYR A 76 -7.87 -14.73 7.30
CA TYR A 76 -7.69 -14.52 5.87
C TYR A 76 -6.27 -14.90 5.36
N ASP A 77 -5.33 -15.17 6.27
CA ASP A 77 -3.97 -15.58 5.91
C ASP A 77 -3.89 -17.02 5.37
N VAL A 78 -4.92 -17.84 5.61
CA VAL A 78 -4.95 -19.25 5.20
C VAL A 78 -6.05 -19.49 4.17
N ALA A 79 -5.66 -20.05 3.02
CA ALA A 79 -6.63 -20.49 2.02
C ALA A 79 -7.30 -21.80 2.46
N SER A 80 -8.61 -21.74 2.74
CA SER A 80 -9.45 -22.89 3.10
C SER A 80 -10.03 -23.64 1.90
N SER A 81 -10.03 -23.03 0.70
CA SER A 81 -10.47 -23.68 -0.54
C SER A 81 -9.67 -23.23 -1.75
N SER A 82 -9.60 -24.10 -2.75
CA SER A 82 -8.99 -23.84 -4.06
C SER A 82 -10.04 -23.47 -5.12
N GLY A 83 -9.69 -22.56 -6.02
CA GLY A 83 -10.54 -22.14 -7.14
C GLY A 83 -11.12 -20.73 -6.98
N LEU A 84 -11.49 -20.11 -8.12
CA LEU A 84 -11.87 -18.69 -8.19
C LEU A 84 -13.02 -18.33 -7.25
N VAL A 85 -14.09 -19.13 -7.25
CA VAL A 85 -15.29 -18.89 -6.43
C VAL A 85 -14.99 -19.03 -4.94
N GLY A 86 -14.23 -20.06 -4.57
CA GLY A 86 -13.83 -20.29 -3.18
C GLY A 86 -12.96 -19.16 -2.64
N MET A 87 -12.04 -18.62 -3.45
CA MET A 87 -11.22 -17.47 -3.07
C MET A 87 -12.04 -16.18 -2.97
N GLN A 88 -13.01 -15.95 -3.86
CA GLN A 88 -13.90 -14.79 -3.80
C GLN A 88 -14.72 -14.77 -2.51
N MET A 89 -15.31 -15.91 -2.14
CA MET A 89 -16.07 -16.01 -0.88
C MET A 89 -15.16 -15.83 0.34
N GLN A 90 -13.97 -16.44 0.33
CA GLN A 90 -12.98 -16.26 1.41
C GLN A 90 -12.50 -14.81 1.54
N GLY A 91 -12.48 -14.02 0.46
CA GLY A 91 -12.19 -12.58 0.53
C GLY A 91 -13.34 -11.75 1.10
N ALA A 92 -14.58 -12.10 0.77
CA ALA A 92 -15.75 -11.33 1.18
C ALA A 92 -16.11 -11.54 2.66
N MET A 93 -16.01 -12.77 3.17
CA MET A 93 -16.49 -13.11 4.52
C MET A 93 -15.73 -12.40 5.65
N PRO A 94 -14.38 -12.41 5.69
CA PRO A 94 -13.60 -11.69 6.70
C PRO A 94 -13.86 -10.18 6.66
N TYR A 95 -14.04 -9.61 5.47
CA TYR A 95 -14.31 -8.19 5.30
C TYR A 95 -15.69 -7.79 5.87
N LEU A 96 -16.72 -8.60 5.60
CA LEU A 96 -18.06 -8.39 6.16
C LEU A 96 -18.05 -8.50 7.71
N LEU A 97 -17.32 -9.47 8.24
CA LEU A 97 -17.13 -9.63 9.69
C LEU A 97 -16.40 -8.44 10.30
N LEU A 98 -15.36 -7.92 9.64
CA LEU A 98 -14.64 -6.73 10.10
C LEU A 98 -15.58 -5.52 10.21
N ILE A 99 -16.34 -5.22 9.15
CA ILE A 99 -17.28 -4.08 9.12
C ILE A 99 -18.35 -4.20 10.22
N SER A 100 -18.93 -5.39 10.37
CA SER A 100 -19.94 -5.61 11.40
C SER A 100 -19.36 -5.44 12.81
N SER A 101 -18.12 -5.88 13.05
CA SER A 101 -17.43 -5.73 14.34
C SER A 101 -17.11 -4.26 14.67
N GLU A 102 -16.69 -3.48 13.67
CA GLU A 102 -16.42 -2.04 13.82
C GLU A 102 -17.69 -1.24 14.09
N SER A 103 -18.76 -1.56 13.35
CA SER A 103 -20.08 -0.96 13.55
C SER A 103 -20.54 -1.21 14.98
N LEU A 104 -20.44 -2.45 15.48
CA LEU A 104 -20.80 -2.79 16.85
C LEU A 104 -19.95 -2.04 17.89
N HIS A 105 -18.64 -1.88 17.65
CA HIS A 105 -17.76 -1.13 18.56
C HIS A 105 -18.14 0.35 18.63
N SER A 106 -18.48 0.95 17.48
CA SER A 106 -18.98 2.33 17.39
C SER A 106 -20.28 2.51 18.16
N TRP A 107 -21.27 1.63 17.92
CA TRP A 107 -22.55 1.63 18.63
C TRP A 107 -22.38 1.49 20.15
N LYS A 108 -21.54 0.55 20.61
CA LYS A 108 -21.23 0.38 22.05
C LYS A 108 -20.58 1.62 22.65
N THR A 109 -19.67 2.27 21.92
CA THR A 109 -19.00 3.50 22.36
C THR A 109 -19.97 4.66 22.48
N GLN A 110 -20.89 4.79 21.53
CA GLN A 110 -21.92 5.83 21.53
C GLN A 110 -22.96 5.58 22.64
N SER A 111 -23.41 4.34 22.85
CA SER A 111 -24.31 3.96 23.96
C SER A 111 -23.72 4.34 25.32
N LYS A 112 -22.45 3.97 25.59
CA LYS A 112 -21.76 4.36 26.84
C LYS A 112 -21.56 5.87 27.00
N ARG A 113 -21.52 6.62 25.90
CA ARG A 113 -21.47 8.10 25.93
C ARG A 113 -22.83 8.69 26.25
N ILE A 114 -23.91 8.09 25.76
CA ILE A 114 -25.30 8.47 26.06
C ILE A 114 -25.61 8.18 27.54
N GLU A 115 -25.26 6.98 28.02
CA GLU A 115 -25.39 6.59 29.43
C GLU A 115 -24.62 7.55 30.37
N ARG A 116 -23.38 7.91 30.04
CA ARG A 116 -22.58 8.87 30.83
C ARG A 116 -23.11 10.31 30.80
N LYS A 117 -23.88 10.68 29.78
CA LYS A 117 -24.54 11.99 29.69
C LYS A 117 -25.90 12.01 30.39
N GLY A 118 -26.28 10.94 31.09
CA GLY A 118 -27.53 10.86 31.85
C GLY A 118 -28.80 10.81 30.99
N TYR A 119 -28.67 10.52 29.69
CA TYR A 119 -29.83 10.30 28.83
C TYR A 119 -30.28 8.84 28.96
N ILE A 120 -31.50 8.64 29.48
CA ILE A 120 -32.14 7.32 29.56
C ILE A 120 -32.33 6.81 28.12
N PRO A 121 -31.81 5.63 27.74
CA PRO A 121 -32.03 5.09 26.40
C PRO A 121 -33.50 4.67 26.26
N PHE A 122 -34.21 5.30 25.34
CA PHE A 122 -35.55 4.89 24.91
C PHE A 122 -35.45 3.45 24.36
N GLN A 123 -36.09 2.49 25.02
CA GLN A 123 -36.17 1.10 24.60
C GLN A 123 -36.72 1.01 23.17
N CYS A 124 -35.87 0.68 22.20
CA CYS A 124 -36.29 0.15 20.92
C CYS A 124 -36.40 -1.38 21.05
N GLU A 125 -37.32 -1.84 21.90
CA GLU A 125 -37.87 -3.18 21.82
C GLU A 125 -39.30 -3.07 21.28
N ARG A 126 -39.42 -3.35 19.98
CA ARG A 126 -40.55 -4.05 19.32
C ARG A 126 -40.55 -3.71 17.83
N ASN A 127 -40.00 -4.61 17.03
CA ASN A 127 -40.66 -5.20 15.87
C ASN A 127 -39.71 -6.14 15.12
N ILE A 128 -39.43 -7.30 15.73
CA ILE A 128 -39.09 -8.54 14.99
C ILE A 128 -40.36 -9.41 14.95
N ALA A 129 -41.46 -8.82 14.47
CA ALA A 129 -42.72 -9.53 14.32
C ALA A 129 -43.51 -8.91 13.16
N PHE A 130 -42.93 -8.89 11.97
CA PHE A 130 -43.68 -8.73 10.71
C PHE A 130 -42.77 -9.15 9.55
N LEU A 131 -42.62 -10.46 9.35
CA LEU A 131 -42.16 -11.12 8.10
C LEU A 131 -42.18 -12.66 8.31
N ILE A 132 -43.35 -13.18 8.71
CA ILE A 132 -43.83 -14.53 8.39
C ILE A 132 -45.29 -14.36 7.99
#